data_AF-A0A1S2KFQ1-F1
#
_entry.id   AF-A0A1S2KFQ1-F1
#
_cell.length_a   1.000
_cell.length_b   1.000
_cell.length_c   1.000
_cell.angle_alpha   90.00
_cell.angle_beta   90.00
_cell.angle_gamma   90.00
#
_symmetry.space_group_name_H-M   'P 1'
#
loop_
_entity.id
_entity.type
_entity.pdbx_description
1 polymer ?
#
loop_
_entity_poly.entity_id
_entity_poly.type
_entity_poly.pdbx_seq_one_letter_code
_entity_poly.pdbx_strand_id
1 'polypeptide(L)'
;MSSEVSDSAEVRTGWYRDRRGAEAIVLTMDGRTVTTCIRGAEYTGGSLAALRAPDGNGGLPLAGCVLEWDLPLPVVIDDDVQQATLSCLLSLGEALSDGSPERVDLQLTLHFGGAAYESGVTAGDFEQALGRILRQLPPGARFARGPLANA
;
A
#
# COMPACT_ATOMS: atom_id res chain seq x y z
N MET A 1 3.53 10.17 -31.99
CA MET A 1 2.81 9.13 -31.23
C MET A 1 2.75 9.62 -29.80
N SER A 2 1.58 10.13 -29.42
CA SER A 2 1.35 10.81 -28.14
C SER A 2 1.33 9.79 -27.01
N SER A 3 2.22 9.94 -26.04
CA SER A 3 2.14 9.25 -24.76
C SER A 3 1.07 9.95 -23.92
N GLU A 4 -0.18 9.53 -24.03
CA GLU A 4 -1.17 9.81 -22.99
C GLU A 4 -0.89 8.87 -21.82
N VAL A 5 0.04 9.28 -20.95
CA VAL A 5 0.07 8.74 -19.59
C VAL A 5 -1.17 9.31 -18.94
N SER A 6 -2.25 8.52 -18.90
CA SER A 6 -3.40 8.83 -18.06
C SER A 6 -2.92 8.75 -16.62
N ASP A 7 -2.53 9.90 -16.08
CA ASP A 7 -2.19 10.09 -14.66
C ASP A 7 -3.49 10.17 -13.87
N SER A 8 -4.27 9.08 -13.92
CA SER A 8 -5.54 8.99 -13.21
C SER A 8 -5.24 8.68 -11.76
N ALA A 9 -5.37 9.68 -10.89
CA ALA A 9 -5.32 9.50 -9.46
C ALA A 9 -6.24 8.35 -9.02
N GLU A 10 -5.63 7.35 -8.40
CA GLU A 10 -6.27 6.15 -7.92
C GLU A 10 -6.76 6.36 -6.50
N VAL A 11 -8.08 6.31 -6.31
CA VAL A 11 -8.72 6.50 -5.00
C VAL A 11 -9.02 5.13 -4.39
N ARG A 12 -8.55 4.90 -3.17
CA ARG A 12 -8.78 3.66 -2.41
C ARG A 12 -9.32 3.98 -1.02
N THR A 13 -10.25 3.16 -0.55
CA THR A 13 -10.71 3.21 0.83
C THR A 13 -9.87 2.27 1.68
N GLY A 14 -9.58 2.67 2.90
CA GLY A 14 -8.85 1.85 3.84
C GLY A 14 -9.23 2.16 5.28
N TRP A 15 -8.48 1.58 6.21
CA TRP A 15 -8.60 1.81 7.64
C TRP A 15 -7.26 2.29 8.20
N TYR A 16 -7.34 3.35 9.01
CA TYR A 16 -6.27 3.77 9.91
C TYR A 16 -6.61 3.33 11.32
N ARG A 17 -5.61 2.86 12.08
CA ARG A 17 -5.78 2.48 13.48
C ARG A 17 -4.55 2.80 14.30
N ASP A 18 -4.76 3.48 15.41
CA ASP A 18 -3.73 3.76 16.43
C ASP A 18 -4.25 3.41 17.83
N ARG A 19 -3.51 3.81 18.87
CA ARG A 19 -3.91 3.62 20.27
C ARG A 19 -5.22 4.31 20.68
N ARG A 20 -5.73 5.25 19.88
CA ARG A 20 -6.95 6.03 20.15
C ARG A 20 -8.18 5.46 19.43
N GLY A 21 -8.00 4.47 18.56
CA GLY A 21 -9.08 3.78 17.85
C GLY A 21 -8.85 3.70 16.34
N ALA A 22 -9.90 3.33 15.61
CA ALA A 22 -9.88 3.18 14.17
C ALA A 22 -10.72 4.26 13.46
N GLU A 23 -10.31 4.63 12.26
CA GLU A 23 -11.00 5.56 11.36
C GLU A 23 -10.92 5.05 9.92
N ALA A 24 -12.01 5.15 9.17
CA ALA A 24 -12.00 4.88 7.75
C ALA A 24 -11.31 6.04 7.01
N ILE A 25 -10.40 5.73 6.11
CA ILE A 25 -9.60 6.71 5.38
C ILE A 25 -9.77 6.55 3.88
N VAL A 26 -9.42 7.60 3.16
CA VAL A 26 -9.27 7.58 1.70
C VAL A 26 -7.81 7.81 1.38
N LEU A 27 -7.23 6.91 0.59
CA LEU A 27 -5.90 7.01 0.00
C LEU A 27 -6.05 7.47 -1.44
N THR A 28 -5.34 8.52 -1.83
CA THR A 28 -5.26 8.94 -3.23
C THR A 28 -3.82 8.76 -3.71
N MET A 29 -3.62 8.02 -4.79
CA MET A 29 -2.31 7.67 -5.32
C MET A 29 -2.23 8.08 -6.79
N ASP A 30 -1.30 8.95 -7.16
CA ASP A 30 -1.13 9.44 -8.54
C ASP A 30 0.14 8.87 -9.23
N GLY A 31 0.69 7.77 -8.72
CA GLY A 31 1.92 7.19 -9.26
C GLY A 31 3.21 7.97 -8.94
N ARG A 32 3.12 9.13 -8.24
CA ARG A 32 4.28 9.82 -7.62
C ARG A 32 4.09 10.18 -6.16
N THR A 33 2.85 10.39 -5.77
CA THR A 33 2.42 10.91 -4.48
C THR A 33 1.31 10.01 -3.94
N VAL A 34 1.29 9.88 -2.63
CA VAL A 34 0.20 9.32 -1.84
C VAL A 34 -0.30 10.42 -0.92
N THR A 35 -1.60 10.66 -0.93
CA THR A 35 -2.26 11.56 0.02
C THR A 35 -3.36 10.84 0.79
N THR A 36 -3.57 11.23 2.04
CA THR A 36 -4.68 10.77 2.85
C THR A 36 -5.05 11.79 3.91
N CYS A 37 -6.28 11.72 4.44
CA CYS A 37 -6.71 12.53 5.55
C CYS A 37 -7.04 11.63 6.74
N ILE A 38 -6.42 11.90 7.89
CA ILE A 38 -6.59 11.14 9.12
C ILE A 38 -6.96 12.13 10.21
N ARG A 39 -8.15 11.98 10.81
CA ARG A 39 -8.68 12.85 11.87
C ARG A 39 -8.65 14.34 11.51
N GLY A 40 -8.90 14.65 10.24
CA GLY A 40 -8.90 16.01 9.70
C GLY A 40 -7.51 16.59 9.38
N ALA A 41 -6.43 15.84 9.60
CA ALA A 41 -5.09 16.23 9.16
C ALA A 41 -4.75 15.56 7.83
N GLU A 42 -4.31 16.35 6.86
CA GLU A 42 -3.82 15.85 5.57
C GLU A 42 -2.39 15.32 5.74
N TYR A 43 -2.12 14.18 5.13
CA TYR A 43 -0.80 13.54 5.06
C TYR A 43 -0.45 13.31 3.60
N THR A 44 0.81 13.61 3.26
CA THR A 44 1.34 13.46 1.89
C THR A 44 2.73 12.84 1.92
N GLY A 45 3.05 12.01 0.93
CA GLY A 45 4.36 11.36 0.81
C GLY A 45 4.54 10.68 -0.53
N GLY A 46 5.75 10.19 -0.84
CA GLY A 46 6.00 9.39 -2.05
C GLY A 46 5.54 7.93 -1.94
N SER A 47 5.23 7.47 -0.72
CA SER A 47 4.69 6.15 -0.40
C SER A 47 3.92 6.23 0.92
N LEU A 48 3.16 5.18 1.25
CA LEU A 48 2.40 5.12 2.49
C LEU A 48 3.29 5.18 3.75
N ALA A 49 4.48 4.58 3.70
CA ALA A 49 5.46 4.65 4.80
C ALA A 49 6.14 6.03 4.92
N ALA A 50 6.04 6.86 3.88
CA ALA A 50 6.63 8.20 3.83
C ALA A 50 5.61 9.33 4.05
N LEU A 51 4.38 9.00 4.47
CA LEU A 51 3.33 9.98 4.74
C LEU A 51 3.71 10.91 5.90
N ARG A 52 3.60 12.21 5.64
CA ARG A 52 3.86 13.28 6.61
C ARG A 52 2.74 14.31 6.59
N ALA A 53 2.27 14.72 7.75
CA ALA A 53 1.37 15.87 7.87
C ALA A 53 2.17 17.16 7.71
N PRO A 54 1.63 18.21 7.06
CA PRO A 54 2.30 19.50 7.00
C PRO A 54 2.44 20.08 8.41
N ASP A 55 3.68 20.31 8.82
CA ASP A 55 4.01 21.19 9.93
C ASP A 55 5.08 22.19 9.46
N GLY A 56 5.21 23.31 10.17
CA GLY A 56 6.17 24.37 9.81
C GLY A 56 7.64 23.97 9.93
N ASN A 57 7.96 22.70 10.23
CA ASN A 57 9.30 22.22 10.55
C ASN A 57 9.58 20.76 10.09
N GLY A 58 9.16 20.39 8.88
CA GLY A 58 9.51 19.10 8.25
C GLY A 58 8.40 18.03 8.25
N GLY A 59 7.26 18.34 8.84
CA GLY A 59 6.05 17.54 8.88
C GLY A 59 6.05 16.45 9.95
N LEU A 60 4.89 16.23 10.57
CA LEU A 60 4.72 15.14 11.55
C LEU A 60 4.57 13.81 10.82
N PRO A 61 5.48 12.84 11.05
CA PRO A 61 5.36 11.53 10.42
C PRO A 61 4.14 10.79 10.92
N LEU A 62 3.61 9.93 10.06
CA LEU A 62 2.72 8.89 10.51
C LEU A 62 3.52 7.81 11.25
N ALA A 63 3.14 7.49 12.49
CA ALA A 63 3.83 6.55 13.35
C ALA A 63 2.88 5.97 14.41
N GLY A 64 3.26 4.84 15.02
CA GLY A 64 2.52 4.18 16.10
C GLY A 64 1.13 3.69 15.66
N CYS A 65 1.00 3.26 14.41
CA CYS A 65 -0.29 2.97 13.79
C CYS A 65 -0.22 1.83 12.79
N VAL A 66 -1.39 1.40 12.34
CA VAL A 66 -1.58 0.44 11.25
C VAL A 66 -2.48 1.07 10.19
N LEU A 67 -2.11 0.87 8.93
CA LEU A 67 -2.91 1.17 7.75
C LEU A 67 -3.29 -0.14 7.06
N GLU A 68 -4.55 -0.27 6.67
CA GLU A 68 -5.07 -1.43 5.94
C GLU A 68 -5.85 -0.95 4.71
N TRP A 69 -5.58 -1.51 3.54
CA TRP A 69 -6.32 -1.20 2.31
C TRP A 69 -6.28 -2.38 1.34
N ASP A 70 -7.23 -2.42 0.42
CA ASP A 70 -7.31 -3.44 -0.63
C ASP A 70 -7.03 -2.83 -2.00
N LEU A 71 -6.34 -3.59 -2.84
CA LEU A 71 -6.07 -3.27 -4.24
C LEU A 71 -6.59 -4.38 -5.16
N PRO A 72 -7.27 -4.07 -6.27
CA PRO A 72 -7.48 -5.06 -7.31
C PRO A 72 -6.13 -5.41 -7.95
N LEU A 73 -5.75 -6.69 -7.91
CA LEU A 73 -4.51 -7.18 -8.52
C LEU A 73 -4.81 -8.43 -9.34
N PRO A 74 -5.33 -8.29 -10.58
CA PRO A 74 -5.67 -9.45 -11.39
C PRO A 74 -4.44 -10.32 -11.66
N VAL A 75 -4.66 -11.64 -11.72
CA VAL A 75 -3.63 -12.64 -12.04
C VAL A 75 -3.92 -13.19 -13.43
N VAL A 76 -2.87 -13.33 -14.25
CA VAL A 76 -2.96 -13.92 -15.58
C VAL A 76 -2.34 -15.29 -15.58
N ILE A 77 -3.09 -16.31 -16.00
CA ILE A 77 -2.66 -17.71 -16.16
C ILE A 77 -3.12 -18.17 -17.53
N ASP A 78 -2.22 -18.75 -18.34
CA ASP A 78 -2.53 -19.22 -19.70
C ASP A 78 -3.26 -18.16 -20.56
N ASP A 79 -2.86 -16.90 -20.39
CA ASP A 79 -3.44 -15.69 -21.01
C ASP A 79 -4.89 -15.36 -20.62
N ASP A 80 -5.46 -16.08 -19.64
CA ASP A 80 -6.73 -15.74 -19.02
C ASP A 80 -6.54 -14.83 -17.80
N VAL A 81 -7.31 -13.74 -17.74
CA VAL A 81 -7.23 -12.75 -16.66
C VAL A 81 -8.27 -13.07 -15.60
N GLN A 82 -7.79 -13.44 -14.41
CA GLN A 82 -8.64 -13.76 -13.28
C GLN A 82 -8.56 -12.65 -12.23
N GLN A 83 -9.72 -12.26 -11.71
CA GLN A 83 -9.80 -11.23 -10.68
C GLN A 83 -9.24 -11.75 -9.36
N ALA A 84 -8.50 -10.88 -8.67
CA ALA A 84 -7.97 -11.14 -7.35
C ALA A 84 -7.85 -9.82 -6.57
N THR A 85 -7.85 -9.96 -5.24
CA THR A 85 -7.74 -8.82 -4.32
C THR A 85 -6.45 -8.97 -3.53
N LEU A 86 -5.65 -7.91 -3.51
CA LEU A 86 -4.47 -7.80 -2.68
C LEU A 86 -4.82 -6.97 -1.45
N SER A 87 -4.90 -7.62 -0.29
CA SER A 87 -5.01 -6.95 0.99
C SER A 87 -3.63 -6.55 1.49
N CYS A 88 -3.49 -5.27 1.83
CA CYS A 88 -2.25 -4.64 2.25
C CYS A 88 -2.37 -4.20 3.70
N LEU A 89 -1.40 -4.56 4.53
CA LEU A 89 -1.31 -4.14 5.93
C LEU A 89 0.07 -3.55 6.19
N LEU A 90 0.11 -2.26 6.51
CA LEU A 90 1.33 -1.52 6.84
C LEU A 90 1.30 -1.16 8.32
N SER A 91 2.23 -1.71 9.10
CA SER A 91 2.43 -1.36 10.51
C SER A 91 3.62 -0.43 10.67
N LEU A 92 3.37 0.73 11.27
CA LEU A 92 4.39 1.75 11.55
C LEU A 92 4.64 1.80 13.06
N GLY A 93 5.90 1.59 13.45
CA GLY A 93 6.37 1.71 14.83
C GLY A 93 6.28 3.14 15.37
N GLU A 94 6.61 3.32 16.65
CA GLU A 94 6.64 4.65 17.27
C GLU A 94 7.63 5.59 16.57
N ALA A 95 7.40 6.90 16.67
CA ALA A 95 8.29 7.87 16.06
C ALA A 95 9.64 7.93 16.79
N LEU A 96 10.72 7.82 16.04
CA LEU A 96 12.08 8.09 16.49
C LEU A 96 12.34 9.60 16.58
N SER A 97 13.48 9.98 17.17
CA SER A 97 13.87 11.39 17.35
C SER A 97 14.03 12.16 16.05
N ASP A 98 14.27 11.46 14.93
CA ASP A 98 14.37 12.04 13.59
C ASP A 98 13.02 12.10 12.85
N GLY A 99 11.94 11.65 13.49
CA GLY A 99 10.62 11.60 12.88
C GLY A 99 10.48 10.51 11.82
N SER A 100 11.30 9.46 11.84
CA SER A 100 11.02 8.20 11.13
C SER A 100 10.33 7.21 12.08
N PRO A 101 9.47 6.30 11.58
CA PRO A 101 8.96 5.23 12.41
C PRO A 101 10.08 4.23 12.76
N GLU A 102 10.11 3.75 14.02
CA GLU A 102 11.07 2.75 14.51
C GLU A 102 11.09 1.49 13.64
N ARG A 103 9.92 1.15 13.08
CA ARG A 103 9.72 -0.02 12.24
C ARG A 103 8.72 0.29 11.13
N VAL A 104 8.95 -0.30 9.96
CA VAL A 104 8.03 -0.29 8.83
C VAL A 104 7.84 -1.73 8.41
N ASP A 105 6.70 -2.32 8.75
CA ASP A 105 6.37 -3.70 8.40
C ASP A 105 5.22 -3.71 7.41
N LEU A 106 5.46 -4.25 6.22
CA LEU A 106 4.44 -4.48 5.20
C LEU A 106 4.14 -5.98 5.13
N GLN A 107 2.85 -6.31 5.16
CA GLN A 107 2.35 -7.64 4.86
C GLN A 107 1.31 -7.53 3.75
N LEU A 108 1.47 -8.38 2.74
CA LEU A 108 0.54 -8.53 1.64
C LEU A 108 -0.12 -9.90 1.68
N THR A 109 -1.42 -9.94 1.42
CA THR A 109 -2.19 -11.17 1.26
C THR A 109 -2.96 -11.09 -0.05
N LEU A 110 -2.65 -11.97 -1.00
CA LEU A 110 -3.41 -12.08 -2.24
C LEU A 110 -4.51 -13.12 -2.08
N HIS A 111 -5.75 -12.70 -2.27
CA HIS A 111 -6.91 -13.55 -2.37
C HIS A 111 -7.19 -13.89 -3.84
N PHE A 112 -6.90 -15.13 -4.23
CA PHE A 112 -6.97 -15.58 -5.62
C PHE A 112 -7.42 -17.04 -5.70
N GLY A 113 -8.40 -17.36 -6.54
CA GLY A 113 -8.85 -18.74 -6.77
C GLY A 113 -9.41 -19.44 -5.52
N GLY A 114 -9.90 -18.69 -4.53
CA GLY A 114 -10.35 -19.21 -3.24
C GLY A 114 -9.23 -19.52 -2.24
N ALA A 115 -7.97 -19.25 -2.59
CA ALA A 115 -6.81 -19.37 -1.72
C ALA A 115 -6.30 -17.99 -1.27
N ALA A 116 -5.53 -17.98 -0.18
CA ALA A 116 -4.80 -16.82 0.31
C ALA A 116 -3.29 -17.09 0.21
N TYR A 117 -2.56 -16.17 -0.41
CA TYR A 117 -1.11 -16.24 -0.58
C TYR A 117 -0.45 -15.07 0.16
N GLU A 118 0.38 -15.38 1.15
CA GLU A 118 0.92 -14.37 2.07
C GLU A 118 2.40 -14.08 1.78
N SER A 119 2.78 -12.80 1.79
CA SER A 119 4.20 -12.42 1.64
C SER A 119 5.05 -12.69 2.89
N GLY A 120 4.40 -12.87 4.04
CA GLY A 120 5.00 -12.62 5.36
C GLY A 120 5.40 -11.14 5.52
N VAL A 121 6.09 -10.82 6.60
CA VAL A 121 6.55 -9.44 6.87
C VAL A 121 7.73 -9.07 5.98
N THR A 122 7.63 -7.91 5.33
CA THR A 122 8.74 -7.21 4.65
C THR A 122 8.96 -5.85 5.30
N ALA A 123 10.17 -5.30 5.20
CA ALA A 123 10.54 -4.03 5.79
C ALA A 123 9.96 -2.82 5.01
N GLY A 124 8.67 -2.84 4.70
CA GLY A 124 8.01 -1.83 3.86
C GLY A 124 8.24 -1.98 2.36
N ASP A 125 8.93 -3.04 1.91
CA ASP A 125 9.27 -3.26 0.50
C ASP A 125 8.14 -4.03 -0.20
N PHE A 126 7.36 -3.28 -1.00
CA PHE A 126 6.19 -3.78 -1.73
C PHE A 126 6.56 -4.75 -2.85
N GLU A 127 7.57 -4.42 -3.65
CA GLU A 127 8.03 -5.28 -4.76
C GLU A 127 8.60 -6.61 -4.24
N GLN A 128 9.36 -6.56 -3.14
CA GLN A 128 9.82 -7.78 -2.49
C GLN A 128 8.67 -8.63 -1.96
N ALA A 129 7.64 -8.02 -1.35
CA ALA A 129 6.48 -8.72 -0.85
C ALA A 129 5.69 -9.38 -1.98
N LEU A 130 5.46 -8.67 -3.08
CA LEU A 130 4.83 -9.22 -4.29
C LEU A 130 5.64 -10.35 -4.90
N GLY A 131 6.97 -10.22 -4.98
CA GLY A 131 7.84 -11.28 -5.46
C GLY A 131 7.75 -12.56 -4.62
N ARG A 132 7.49 -12.45 -3.32
CA ARG A 132 7.22 -13.62 -2.45
C ARG A 132 5.87 -14.26 -2.75
N ILE A 133 4.83 -13.47 -2.99
CA ILE A 133 3.51 -13.98 -3.39
C ILE A 133 3.59 -14.66 -4.76
N LEU A 134 4.23 -14.03 -5.75
CA LEU A 134 4.35 -14.57 -7.11
C LEU A 134 5.02 -15.94 -7.14
N ARG A 135 6.02 -16.18 -6.28
CA ARG A 135 6.69 -17.49 -6.15
C ARG A 135 5.81 -18.60 -5.58
N GLN A 136 4.68 -18.26 -4.96
CA GLN A 136 3.72 -19.21 -4.40
C GLN A 136 2.56 -19.51 -5.34
N LEU A 137 2.37 -18.68 -6.37
CA LEU A 137 1.31 -18.86 -7.35
C LEU A 137 1.53 -20.08 -8.25
N PRO A 138 0.47 -20.60 -8.89
CA PRO A 138 0.60 -21.65 -9.89
C PRO A 138 1.64 -21.31 -10.98
N PRO A 139 2.36 -22.31 -11.51
CA PRO A 139 3.30 -22.08 -12.61
C PRO A 139 2.66 -21.33 -13.78
N GLY A 140 3.39 -20.38 -14.36
CA GLY A 140 2.88 -19.55 -15.47
C GLY A 140 2.03 -18.35 -15.04
N ALA A 141 1.68 -18.25 -13.75
CA ALA A 141 1.00 -17.06 -13.22
C ALA A 141 1.88 -15.81 -13.27
N ARG A 142 1.25 -14.68 -13.59
CA ARG A 142 1.83 -13.33 -13.51
C ARG A 142 0.79 -12.35 -13.05
N PHE A 143 1.19 -11.26 -12.42
CA PHE A 143 0.25 -10.16 -12.17
C PHE A 143 -0.08 -9.45 -13.48
N ALA A 144 -1.35 -9.15 -13.71
CA ALA A 144 -1.73 -8.19 -14.72
C ALA A 144 -1.09 -6.84 -14.34
N ARG A 145 -0.49 -6.16 -15.31
CA ARG A 145 0.17 -4.88 -15.08
C ARG A 145 -0.84 -3.90 -14.47
N GLY A 146 -0.61 -3.52 -13.22
CA GLY A 146 -1.46 -2.60 -12.46
C GLY A 146 -0.67 -1.41 -11.93
N PRO A 147 -1.35 -0.33 -11.51
CA PRO A 147 -0.77 0.90 -10.97
C PRO A 147 -0.20 0.68 -9.56
N LEU A 148 0.93 -0.02 -9.46
CA LEU A 148 1.55 -0.37 -8.17
C LEU A 148 2.69 0.58 -7.78
N ALA A 149 2.91 1.66 -8.53
CA ALA A 149 4.14 2.47 -8.43
C ALA A 149 4.39 3.09 -7.04
N ASN A 150 3.37 3.21 -6.19
CA ASN A 150 3.45 3.87 -4.88
C ASN A 150 2.78 3.11 -3.72
N ALA A 151 2.37 1.85 -3.94
CA ALA A 151 1.70 1.06 -2.91
C ALA A 151 2.66 0.65 -1.78
#